data_AF-A0A3D3W5S4-F1
#
_entry.id   AF-A0A3D3W5S4-F1
#
_cell.length_a   1.000
_cell.length_b   1.000
_cell.length_c   1.000
_cell.angle_alpha   90.00
_cell.angle_beta   90.00
_cell.angle_gamma   90.00
#
_symmetry.space_group_name_H-M   'P 1'
#
loop_
_entity.id
_entity.type
_entity.pdbx_description
1 polymer ?
#
loop_
_entity_poly.entity_id
_entity_poly.type
_entity_poly.pdbx_seq_one_letter_code
_entity_poly.pdbx_strand_id
1 'polypeptide(L)'
;MRALAGAYPQGLAAEVQLPAARWLASSDSGTAEVFRPVQEHLAKTPRPDFREVYTTVAGGQDVFLLRRGEVDNKQGQAQPGFLQVLWRDSQPAAPRTEPAEPPRVALARWITDPEHGAGPLAARVIVNRVWQHHFGEGLVGTPNDFGVQGEAPSHPELLEYMAGEFVRSGWKLKSLHRAILLSDVWQLSHEASAENLAQDPGNRWLWHFRPRRLEAEAIRDALLSVGGSLDLTMYGPSVLDATPRRSVYLRVKR
;
A
#
# COMPACT_ATOMS: atom_id res chain seq x y z
N MET A 1 -7.68 -30.50 51.23
CA MET A 1 -9.15 -30.73 51.17
C MET A 1 -9.86 -30.75 52.52
N ARG A 2 -9.27 -31.30 53.61
CA ARG A 2 -9.96 -31.37 54.93
C ARG A 2 -10.35 -30.01 55.54
N ALA A 3 -9.57 -28.96 55.31
CA ALA A 3 -9.86 -27.61 55.81
C ALA A 3 -11.03 -26.92 55.07
N LEU A 4 -11.23 -27.19 53.78
CA LEU A 4 -12.32 -26.61 52.99
C LEU A 4 -13.65 -27.34 53.19
N ALA A 5 -13.60 -28.63 53.54
CA ALA A 5 -14.80 -29.45 53.81
C ALA A 5 -15.62 -28.94 55.01
N GLY A 6 -14.98 -28.28 55.99
CA GLY A 6 -15.67 -27.67 57.14
C GLY A 6 -16.33 -26.33 56.82
N ALA A 7 -15.77 -25.54 55.90
CA ALA A 7 -16.29 -24.23 55.53
C ALA A 7 -17.35 -24.29 54.40
N TYR A 8 -17.31 -25.34 53.58
CA TYR A 8 -18.22 -25.54 52.45
C TYR A 8 -18.88 -26.94 52.51
N PRO A 9 -19.93 -27.10 53.34
CA PRO A 9 -20.57 -28.41 53.56
C PRO A 9 -21.28 -28.97 52.32
N GLN A 10 -21.65 -28.11 51.36
CA GLN A 10 -22.20 -28.53 50.06
C GLN A 10 -21.12 -28.76 48.99
N GLY A 11 -19.84 -28.65 49.35
CA GLY A 11 -18.71 -28.71 48.43
C GLY A 11 -18.45 -27.38 47.70
N LEU A 12 -17.32 -27.32 46.99
CA LEU A 12 -16.97 -26.19 46.11
C LEU A 12 -17.66 -26.38 44.75
N ALA A 13 -18.06 -25.27 44.11
CA ALA A 13 -18.52 -25.29 42.73
C ALA A 13 -17.44 -25.89 41.80
N ALA A 14 -17.87 -26.70 40.82
CA ALA A 14 -16.97 -27.48 39.95
C ALA A 14 -15.89 -26.63 39.25
N GLU A 15 -16.23 -25.41 38.87
CA GLU A 15 -15.33 -24.43 38.22
C GLU A 15 -14.17 -23.99 39.12
N VAL A 16 -14.36 -24.01 40.43
CA VAL A 16 -13.40 -23.51 41.43
C VAL A 16 -12.59 -24.64 42.06
N GLN A 17 -13.04 -25.90 41.94
CA GLN A 17 -12.38 -27.07 42.52
C GLN A 17 -10.94 -27.22 42.03
N LEU A 18 -10.69 -27.12 40.72
CA LEU A 18 -9.36 -27.30 40.15
C LEU A 18 -8.40 -26.13 40.47
N PRO A 19 -8.79 -24.85 40.34
CA PRO A 19 -7.99 -23.72 40.81
C PRO A 19 -7.66 -23.81 42.31
N ALA A 20 -8.64 -24.14 43.15
CA ALA A 20 -8.44 -24.28 44.59
C ALA A 20 -7.50 -25.43 44.94
N ALA A 21 -7.62 -26.57 44.26
CA ALA A 21 -6.72 -27.71 44.43
C ALA A 21 -5.28 -27.38 44.01
N ARG A 22 -5.09 -26.65 42.90
CA ARG A 22 -3.77 -26.16 42.47
C ARG A 22 -3.15 -25.19 43.46
N TRP A 23 -3.95 -24.27 44.01
CA TRP A 23 -3.49 -23.34 45.04
C TRP A 23 -3.07 -24.08 46.31
N LEU A 24 -3.89 -25.03 46.79
CA LEU A 24 -3.61 -25.86 47.96
C LEU A 24 -2.41 -26.78 47.81
N ALA A 25 -2.06 -27.20 46.59
CA ALA A 25 -0.88 -28.05 46.33
C ALA A 25 0.44 -27.44 46.83
N SER A 26 0.50 -26.11 46.99
CA SER A 26 1.66 -25.42 47.58
C SER A 26 1.80 -25.62 49.09
N SER A 27 0.70 -25.95 49.78
CA SER A 27 0.60 -25.92 51.24
C SER A 27 0.16 -27.27 51.85
N ASP A 28 -0.34 -28.19 51.03
CA ASP A 28 -0.84 -29.52 51.43
C ASP A 28 -0.09 -30.62 50.67
N SER A 29 0.65 -31.45 51.40
CA SER A 29 1.51 -32.48 50.81
C SER A 29 0.76 -33.55 50.04
N GLY A 30 -0.44 -33.95 50.50
CA GLY A 30 -1.27 -34.93 49.79
C GLY A 30 -1.79 -34.40 48.45
N THR A 31 -2.15 -33.12 48.39
CA THR A 31 -2.54 -32.46 47.14
C THR A 31 -1.34 -32.26 46.23
N ALA A 32 -0.16 -31.95 46.77
CA ALA A 32 1.09 -31.83 46.01
C ALA A 32 1.47 -33.13 45.28
N GLU A 33 1.31 -34.29 45.93
CA GLU A 33 1.60 -35.59 45.31
C GLU A 33 0.72 -35.89 44.08
N VAL A 34 -0.54 -35.48 44.11
CA VAL A 34 -1.48 -35.66 42.99
C VAL A 34 -1.12 -34.79 41.80
N PHE A 35 -0.61 -33.57 42.03
CA PHE A 35 -0.22 -32.65 40.94
C PHE A 35 1.20 -32.85 40.43
N ARG A 36 2.06 -33.58 41.15
CA ARG A 36 3.44 -33.86 40.73
C ARG A 36 3.54 -34.51 39.34
N PRO A 37 2.78 -35.56 38.99
CA PRO A 37 2.79 -36.13 37.64
C PRO A 37 2.37 -35.14 36.55
N VAL A 38 1.44 -34.24 36.86
CA VAL A 38 0.97 -33.20 35.93
C VAL A 38 2.06 -32.17 35.68
N GLN A 39 2.79 -31.75 36.72
CA GLN A 39 3.93 -30.84 36.58
C GLN A 39 5.08 -31.48 35.80
N GLU A 40 5.38 -32.75 36.07
CA GLU A 40 6.40 -33.50 35.33
C GLU A 40 6.02 -33.65 33.85
N HIS A 41 4.75 -33.89 33.54
CA HIS A 41 4.25 -33.94 32.17
C HIS A 41 4.37 -32.58 31.47
N LEU A 42 3.97 -31.48 32.12
CA LEU A 42 4.10 -30.12 31.58
C LEU A 42 5.56 -29.72 31.37
N ALA A 43 6.46 -30.13 32.26
CA ALA A 43 7.90 -29.88 32.12
C ALA A 43 8.54 -30.65 30.96
N LYS A 44 8.04 -31.86 30.66
CA LYS A 44 8.48 -32.71 29.53
C LYS A 44 7.75 -32.41 28.23
N THR A 45 6.73 -31.55 28.24
CA THR A 45 5.99 -31.21 27.04
C THR A 45 6.90 -30.39 26.11
N PRO A 46 7.09 -30.81 24.84
CA PRO A 46 7.90 -30.04 23.90
C PRO A 46 7.29 -28.65 23.76
N ARG A 47 8.07 -27.62 24.10
CA ARG A 47 7.66 -26.25 23.86
C ARG A 47 7.59 -26.04 22.34
N PRO A 48 6.55 -25.38 21.81
CA PRO A 48 6.53 -25.03 20.40
C PRO A 48 7.79 -24.24 20.06
N ASP A 49 8.40 -24.54 18.92
CA ASP A 49 9.53 -23.77 18.39
C ASP A 49 9.03 -22.38 17.99
N PHE A 50 9.04 -21.46 18.94
CA PHE A 50 8.67 -20.07 18.70
C PHE A 50 9.78 -19.40 17.90
N ARG A 51 9.53 -19.18 16.61
CA ARG A 51 10.38 -18.33 15.80
C ARG A 51 10.08 -16.88 16.11
N GLU A 52 11.12 -16.10 16.40
CA GLU A 52 11.01 -14.65 16.41
C GLU A 52 10.64 -14.19 15.00
N VAL A 53 9.46 -13.61 14.87
CA VAL A 53 9.01 -12.98 13.63
C VAL A 53 8.84 -11.50 13.93
N TYR A 54 9.52 -10.65 13.17
CA TYR A 54 9.25 -9.22 13.21
C TYR A 54 7.82 -8.97 12.73
N THR A 55 6.97 -8.52 13.64
CA THR A 55 5.60 -8.09 13.32
C THR A 55 5.48 -6.60 13.54
N THR A 56 4.58 -5.96 12.78
CA THR A 56 4.23 -4.56 13.02
C THR A 56 3.12 -4.52 14.06
N VAL A 57 3.41 -3.92 15.21
CA VAL A 57 2.40 -3.65 16.24
C VAL A 57 1.66 -2.36 15.89
N ALA A 58 0.33 -2.38 16.02
CA ALA A 58 -0.47 -1.17 15.94
C ALA A 58 -0.10 -0.24 17.12
N GLY A 59 0.09 1.05 16.84
CA GLY A 59 0.40 2.05 17.87
C GLY A 59 1.38 3.13 17.43
N GLY A 60 2.22 2.88 16.41
CA GLY A 60 3.31 3.80 16.06
C GLY A 60 4.29 3.98 17.23
N GLN A 61 5.42 4.63 16.98
CA GLN A 61 6.29 5.11 18.06
C GLN A 61 6.28 6.63 18.02
N ASP A 62 6.51 7.26 19.17
CA ASP A 62 6.67 8.71 19.23
C ASP A 62 7.84 9.13 18.33
N VAL A 63 7.54 9.97 17.35
CA VAL A 63 8.54 10.57 16.48
C VAL A 63 8.96 11.89 17.10
N PHE A 64 10.26 12.17 17.12
CA PHE A 64 10.81 13.39 17.70
C PHE A 64 11.50 14.23 16.63
N LEU A 65 11.41 15.55 16.77
CA LEU A 65 12.24 16.47 16.01
C LEU A 65 13.68 16.39 16.54
N LEU A 66 14.59 15.93 15.68
CA LEU A 66 16.00 15.78 16.00
C LEU A 66 16.77 17.04 15.59
N ARG A 67 17.55 17.61 16.52
CA ARG A 67 18.42 18.74 16.20
C ARG A 67 19.52 18.25 15.25
N ARG A 68 19.57 18.76 14.02
CA ARG A 68 20.56 18.37 12.99
C ARG A 68 20.59 16.85 12.68
N GLY A 69 19.50 16.14 12.94
CA GLY A 69 19.41 14.70 12.71
C GLY A 69 20.11 13.82 13.76
N GLU A 70 20.59 14.41 14.87
CA GLU A 70 21.23 13.67 15.96
C GLU A 70 20.17 12.93 16.80
N VAL A 71 20.28 11.59 16.86
CA VAL A 71 19.26 10.69 17.47
C VAL A 71 19.05 10.94 18.96
N ASP A 72 20.12 11.32 19.66
CA ASP A 72 20.10 11.57 21.10
C ASP A 72 19.59 12.99 21.44
N ASN A 73 19.52 13.88 20.45
CA ASN A 73 19.20 15.29 20.63
C ASN A 73 17.76 15.61 20.21
N LYS A 74 16.81 15.10 21.00
CA LYS A 74 15.36 15.26 20.79
C LYS A 74 14.89 16.60 21.34
N GLN A 75 14.32 17.47 20.50
CA GLN A 75 13.83 18.79 20.92
C GLN A 75 12.34 18.81 21.27
N GLY A 76 11.56 17.89 20.73
CA GLY A 76 10.12 17.81 20.97
C GLY A 76 9.47 16.70 20.16
N GLN A 77 8.30 16.25 20.57
CA GLN A 77 7.52 15.27 19.82
C GLN A 77 6.98 15.92 18.54
N ALA A 78 7.27 15.29 17.41
CA ALA A 78 6.76 15.69 16.11
C ALA A 78 5.27 15.32 16.02
N GLN A 79 4.44 16.31 15.72
CA GLN A 79 3.03 16.08 15.44
C GLN A 79 2.83 15.82 13.94
N PRO A 80 1.88 14.95 13.55
CA PRO A 80 1.51 14.78 12.15
C PRO A 80 1.13 16.12 11.53
N GLY A 81 1.68 16.40 10.35
CA GLY A 81 1.41 17.61 9.59
C GLY A 81 1.57 17.37 8.10
N PHE A 82 1.09 18.30 7.30
CA PHE A 82 1.15 18.23 5.84
C PHE A 82 2.09 19.30 5.27
N LEU A 83 2.49 19.14 4.00
CA LEU A 83 3.37 20.09 3.33
C LEU A 83 2.63 21.42 3.12
N GLN A 84 3.07 22.46 3.84
CA GLN A 84 2.45 23.78 3.84
C GLN A 84 2.46 24.45 2.45
N VAL A 85 3.49 24.19 1.64
CA VAL A 85 3.60 24.75 0.27
C VAL A 85 2.50 24.25 -0.69
N LEU A 86 1.84 23.14 -0.35
CA LEU A 86 0.77 22.56 -1.15
C LEU A 86 -0.62 22.95 -0.62
N TRP A 87 -0.70 23.81 0.40
CA TRP A 87 -1.95 24.39 0.86
C TRP A 87 -2.38 25.53 -0.05
N ARG A 88 -3.67 25.57 -0.38
CA ARG A 88 -4.28 26.67 -1.14
C ARG A 88 -4.75 27.80 -0.24
N ASP A 89 -5.09 27.48 1.01
CA ASP A 89 -5.47 28.47 2.01
C ASP A 89 -4.26 28.99 2.77
N SER A 90 -4.33 30.26 3.17
CA SER A 90 -3.29 30.97 3.94
C SER A 90 -3.10 30.45 5.37
N GLN A 91 -3.96 29.54 5.83
CA GLN A 91 -3.77 28.78 7.05
C GLN A 91 -3.65 27.30 6.69
N PRO A 92 -2.47 26.67 6.87
CA PRO A 92 -2.38 25.22 6.80
C PRO A 92 -3.24 24.69 7.94
N ALA A 93 -4.41 24.12 7.62
CA ALA A 93 -5.19 23.49 8.67
C ALA A 93 -4.33 22.35 9.20
N ALA A 94 -4.05 22.38 10.50
CA ALA A 94 -3.64 21.18 11.20
C ALA A 94 -4.62 20.06 10.79
N PRO A 95 -4.16 18.80 10.62
CA PRO A 95 -5.08 17.70 10.34
C PRO A 95 -6.28 17.85 11.27
N ARG A 96 -7.51 17.88 10.74
CA ARG A 96 -8.72 18.11 11.56
C ARG A 96 -8.69 17.10 12.71
N THR A 97 -8.21 17.53 13.88
CA THR A 97 -8.14 16.73 15.10
C THR A 97 -9.48 16.82 15.80
N GLU A 98 -10.54 16.49 15.08
CA GLU A 98 -11.77 15.98 15.66
C GLU A 98 -11.54 14.46 15.78
N PRO A 99 -11.89 13.81 16.90
CA PRO A 99 -11.14 12.64 17.35
C PRO A 99 -11.26 11.42 16.40
N ALA A 100 -10.13 10.70 16.25
CA ALA A 100 -10.00 9.30 15.81
C ALA A 100 -9.73 8.93 14.33
N GLU A 101 -9.26 9.81 13.43
CA GLU A 101 -8.77 9.34 12.12
C GLU A 101 -7.29 8.91 12.18
N PRO A 102 -6.94 7.67 11.75
CA PRO A 102 -5.54 7.24 11.70
C PRO A 102 -4.69 8.15 10.79
N PRO A 103 -3.45 8.51 11.17
CA PRO A 103 -2.63 9.48 10.43
C PRO A 103 -2.45 9.16 8.94
N ARG A 104 -2.37 7.87 8.58
CA ARG A 104 -2.26 7.43 7.18
C ARG A 104 -3.52 7.71 6.36
N VAL A 105 -4.70 7.59 6.98
CA VAL A 105 -5.98 7.89 6.32
C VAL A 105 -6.10 9.39 6.12
N ALA A 106 -5.77 10.18 7.15
CA ALA A 106 -5.73 11.64 7.04
C ALA A 106 -4.78 12.11 5.93
N LEU A 107 -3.58 11.50 5.82
CA LEU A 107 -2.64 11.77 4.73
C LEU A 107 -3.22 11.39 3.37
N ALA A 108 -3.85 10.22 3.23
CA ALA A 108 -4.45 9.80 1.97
C ALA A 108 -5.57 10.76 1.51
N ARG A 109 -6.41 11.21 2.45
CA ARG A 109 -7.44 12.22 2.17
C ARG A 109 -6.82 13.54 1.73
N TRP A 110 -5.80 14.03 2.44
CA TRP A 110 -5.13 15.27 2.09
C TRP A 110 -4.43 15.19 0.71
N ILE A 111 -3.80 14.06 0.38
CA ILE A 111 -3.19 13.85 -0.95
C ILE A 111 -4.25 13.89 -2.07
N THR A 112 -5.47 13.43 -1.78
CA THR A 112 -6.54 13.30 -2.78
C THR A 112 -7.57 14.44 -2.73
N ASP A 113 -7.38 15.43 -1.85
CA ASP A 113 -8.25 16.61 -1.74
C ASP A 113 -7.91 17.62 -2.85
N PRO A 114 -8.82 17.83 -3.82
CA PRO A 114 -8.58 18.73 -4.95
C PRO A 114 -8.75 20.22 -4.61
N GLU A 115 -9.37 20.54 -3.47
CA GLU A 115 -9.72 21.91 -3.10
C GLU A 115 -8.72 22.50 -2.10
N HIS A 116 -8.39 21.77 -1.05
CA HIS A 116 -7.61 22.28 0.08
C HIS A 116 -6.25 21.57 0.24
N GLY A 117 -6.04 20.44 -0.44
CA GLY A 117 -4.85 19.61 -0.28
C GLY A 117 -3.97 19.47 -1.53
N ALA A 118 -3.20 18.38 -1.57
CA ALA A 118 -2.25 18.12 -2.66
C ALA A 118 -2.89 17.48 -3.90
N GLY A 119 -4.22 17.36 -3.95
CA GLY A 119 -4.97 16.73 -5.03
C GLY A 119 -4.63 17.24 -6.43
N PRO A 120 -4.51 18.55 -6.67
CA PRO A 120 -4.17 19.07 -8.01
C PRO A 120 -2.81 18.56 -8.51
N LEU A 121 -1.79 18.53 -7.63
CA LEU A 121 -0.48 18.00 -7.98
C LEU A 121 -0.52 16.48 -8.15
N ALA A 122 -1.18 15.77 -7.24
CA ALA A 122 -1.33 14.32 -7.30
C ALA A 122 -2.03 13.87 -8.61
N ALA A 123 -3.06 14.60 -9.04
CA ALA A 123 -3.76 14.35 -10.30
C ALA A 123 -2.85 14.50 -11.51
N ARG A 124 -2.07 15.60 -11.60
CA ARG A 124 -1.10 15.82 -12.70
C ARG A 124 -0.05 14.71 -12.76
N VAL A 125 0.49 14.31 -11.60
CA VAL A 125 1.49 13.24 -11.51
C VAL A 125 0.92 11.91 -12.00
N ILE A 126 -0.29 11.54 -11.56
CA ILE A 126 -0.93 10.29 -11.99
C ILE A 126 -1.27 10.33 -13.48
N VAL A 127 -1.83 11.43 -13.99
CA VAL A 127 -2.11 11.58 -15.42
C VAL A 127 -0.84 11.42 -16.25
N ASN A 128 0.24 12.09 -15.86
CA ASN A 128 1.51 11.98 -16.57
C ASN A 128 2.10 10.57 -16.54
N ARG A 129 2.01 9.86 -15.41
CA ARG A 129 2.47 8.46 -15.30
C ARG A 129 1.66 7.54 -16.20
N VAL A 130 0.33 7.66 -16.19
CA VAL A 130 -0.54 6.85 -17.05
C VAL A 130 -0.28 7.17 -18.52
N TRP A 131 -0.12 8.46 -18.86
CA TRP A 131 0.26 8.90 -20.19
C TRP A 131 1.59 8.28 -20.64
N GLN A 132 2.63 8.38 -19.80
CA GLN A 132 3.94 7.80 -20.05
C GLN A 132 3.86 6.28 -20.27
N HIS A 133 3.02 5.56 -19.53
CA HIS A 133 2.84 4.11 -19.76
C HIS A 133 2.25 3.78 -21.13
N HIS A 134 1.42 4.67 -21.70
CA HIS A 134 0.83 4.48 -23.01
C HIS A 134 1.77 4.91 -24.14
N PHE A 135 2.37 6.10 -24.02
CA PHE A 135 3.16 6.74 -25.08
C PHE A 135 4.68 6.54 -24.93
N GLY A 136 5.14 5.91 -23.85
CA GLY A 136 6.56 5.72 -23.51
C GLY A 136 7.21 6.94 -22.84
N GLU A 137 6.74 8.14 -23.19
CA GLU A 137 7.19 9.42 -22.65
C GLU A 137 6.01 10.18 -22.04
N GLY A 138 6.25 10.84 -20.91
CA GLY A 138 5.23 11.67 -20.26
C GLY A 138 5.01 13.00 -20.99
N LEU A 139 3.89 13.67 -20.70
CA LEU A 139 3.72 15.09 -21.05
C LEU A 139 4.77 15.95 -20.34
N VAL A 140 5.17 15.56 -19.14
CA VAL A 140 6.36 16.02 -18.42
C VAL A 140 7.40 14.90 -18.50
N GLY A 141 8.54 15.16 -19.15
CA GLY A 141 9.61 14.17 -19.37
C GLY A 141 10.28 13.69 -18.09
N THR A 142 10.15 14.45 -16.99
CA THR A 142 10.64 14.11 -15.65
C THR A 142 9.48 13.62 -14.75
N PRO A 143 9.07 12.34 -14.80
CA PRO A 143 7.88 11.86 -14.09
C PRO A 143 7.99 11.89 -12.56
N ASN A 144 9.19 12.06 -12.01
CA ASN A 144 9.44 12.17 -10.57
C ASN A 144 9.69 13.62 -10.11
N ASP A 145 9.75 14.59 -11.03
CA ASP A 145 10.02 15.99 -10.71
C ASP A 145 9.06 16.91 -11.47
N PHE A 146 8.10 17.46 -10.73
CA PHE A 146 7.11 18.42 -11.19
C PHE A 146 7.40 19.85 -10.65
N GLY A 147 8.58 20.05 -10.07
CA GLY A 147 9.04 21.32 -9.54
C GLY A 147 9.88 22.10 -10.55
N VAL A 148 10.57 23.14 -10.05
CA VAL A 148 11.44 24.01 -10.85
C VAL A 148 12.63 23.25 -11.47
N GLN A 149 13.01 22.11 -10.89
CA GLN A 149 14.08 21.24 -11.39
C GLN A 149 13.60 20.25 -12.46
N GLY A 150 12.29 20.08 -12.62
CA GLY A 150 11.68 19.26 -13.64
C GLY A 150 11.56 19.95 -15.00
N GLU A 151 11.25 19.17 -16.02
CA GLU A 151 10.95 19.70 -17.34
C GLU A 151 9.55 20.34 -17.41
N ALA A 152 9.42 21.38 -18.21
CA ALA A 152 8.11 21.95 -18.51
C ALA A 152 7.25 20.96 -19.33
N PRO A 153 5.93 20.87 -19.06
CA PRO A 153 5.04 20.03 -19.84
C PRO A 153 5.06 20.43 -21.32
N SER A 154 5.11 19.45 -22.22
CA SER A 154 4.98 19.68 -23.67
C SER A 154 3.63 20.27 -24.03
N HIS A 155 2.56 19.80 -23.37
CA HIS A 155 1.18 20.24 -23.57
C HIS A 155 0.54 20.61 -22.23
N PRO A 156 0.80 21.82 -21.69
CA PRO A 156 0.31 22.22 -20.38
C PRO A 156 -1.22 22.19 -20.28
N GLU A 157 -1.92 22.70 -21.30
CA GLU A 157 -3.38 22.76 -21.31
C GLU A 157 -4.02 21.37 -21.32
N LEU A 158 -3.43 20.43 -22.07
CA LEU A 158 -3.87 19.03 -22.09
C LEU A 158 -3.68 18.37 -20.72
N LEU A 159 -2.53 18.59 -20.08
CA LEU A 159 -2.25 18.06 -18.75
C LEU A 159 -3.27 18.59 -17.72
N GLU A 160 -3.54 19.90 -17.73
CA GLU A 160 -4.54 20.51 -16.84
C GLU A 160 -5.95 19.98 -17.11
N TYR A 161 -6.35 19.87 -18.38
CA TYR A 161 -7.64 19.33 -18.76
C TYR A 161 -7.82 17.89 -18.25
N MET A 162 -6.85 17.02 -18.52
CA MET A 162 -6.89 15.62 -18.13
C MET A 162 -6.83 15.44 -16.60
N ALA A 163 -6.02 16.25 -15.90
CA ALA A 163 -5.98 16.23 -14.43
C ALA A 163 -7.34 16.63 -13.85
N GLY A 164 -7.98 17.66 -14.40
CA GLY A 164 -9.33 18.08 -14.01
C GLY A 164 -10.38 17.00 -14.27
N GLU A 165 -10.36 16.38 -15.46
CA GLU A 165 -11.26 15.27 -15.80
C GLU A 165 -11.05 14.06 -14.89
N PHE A 166 -9.79 13.75 -14.57
CA PHE A 166 -9.46 12.63 -13.68
C PHE A 166 -10.08 12.83 -12.29
N VAL A 167 -9.96 14.04 -11.72
CA VAL A 167 -10.60 14.40 -10.46
C VAL A 167 -12.13 14.34 -10.59
N ARG A 168 -12.73 14.96 -11.63
CA ARG A 168 -14.18 14.95 -11.87
C ARG A 168 -14.76 13.54 -12.02
N SER A 169 -13.98 12.61 -12.58
CA SER A 169 -14.36 11.20 -12.74
C SER A 169 -14.31 10.38 -11.43
N GLY A 170 -13.90 11.01 -10.33
CA GLY A 170 -13.73 10.37 -9.01
C GLY A 170 -12.46 9.53 -8.92
N TRP A 171 -11.34 10.00 -9.49
CA TRP A 171 -10.03 9.34 -9.43
C TRP A 171 -10.01 7.93 -10.06
N LYS A 172 -10.90 7.67 -11.03
CA LYS A 172 -11.04 6.35 -11.66
C LYS A 172 -10.02 6.19 -12.79
N LEU A 173 -8.99 5.38 -12.55
CA LEU A 173 -7.97 5.07 -13.56
C LEU A 173 -8.58 4.54 -14.86
N LYS A 174 -9.63 3.70 -14.79
CA LYS A 174 -10.30 3.17 -15.99
C LYS A 174 -10.87 4.27 -16.89
N SER A 175 -11.41 5.34 -16.31
CA SER A 175 -11.91 6.49 -17.08
C SER A 175 -10.78 7.24 -17.77
N LEU A 176 -9.67 7.45 -17.06
CA LEU A 176 -8.46 8.08 -17.61
C LEU A 176 -7.86 7.24 -18.76
N HIS A 177 -7.71 5.92 -18.56
CA HIS A 177 -7.27 5.00 -19.63
C HIS A 177 -8.18 5.11 -20.85
N ARG A 178 -9.51 5.08 -20.66
CA ARG A 178 -10.46 5.19 -21.76
C ARG A 178 -10.30 6.52 -22.51
N ALA A 179 -10.17 7.64 -21.81
CA ALA A 179 -10.00 8.95 -22.44
C ALA A 179 -8.74 9.00 -23.33
N ILE A 180 -7.63 8.42 -22.86
CA ILE A 180 -6.39 8.32 -23.64
C ILE A 180 -6.59 7.41 -24.86
N LEU A 181 -7.09 6.19 -24.66
CA LEU A 181 -7.21 5.18 -25.73
C LEU A 181 -8.23 5.56 -26.82
N LEU A 182 -9.19 6.42 -26.49
CA LEU A 182 -10.17 6.95 -27.44
C LEU A 182 -9.77 8.29 -28.06
N SER A 183 -8.61 8.85 -27.70
CA SER A 183 -8.12 10.10 -28.30
C SER A 183 -7.61 9.87 -29.72
N ASP A 184 -7.73 10.90 -30.56
CA ASP A 184 -7.18 10.89 -31.93
C ASP A 184 -5.68 10.60 -31.92
N VAL A 185 -4.95 11.19 -30.96
CA VAL A 185 -3.50 11.01 -30.80
C VAL A 185 -3.12 9.54 -30.60
N TRP A 186 -3.91 8.79 -29.81
CA TRP A 186 -3.66 7.36 -29.62
C TRP A 186 -3.95 6.54 -30.88
N GLN A 187 -4.89 6.99 -31.71
CA GLN A 187 -5.35 6.29 -32.91
C GLN A 187 -4.58 6.68 -34.18
N LEU A 188 -3.60 7.59 -34.06
CA LEU A 188 -2.73 7.97 -35.17
C LEU A 188 -1.97 6.77 -35.76
N SER A 189 -1.66 6.87 -37.04
CA SER A 189 -0.74 5.95 -37.70
C SER A 189 0.68 6.08 -37.14
N HIS A 190 1.47 5.02 -37.28
CA HIS A 190 2.90 5.05 -36.98
C HIS A 190 3.74 5.64 -38.13
N GLU A 191 3.12 5.93 -39.27
CA GLU A 191 3.79 6.47 -40.46
C GLU A 191 4.43 7.83 -40.17
N ALA A 192 5.73 7.92 -40.47
CA ALA A 192 6.52 9.11 -40.22
C ALA A 192 6.62 9.99 -41.47
N SER A 193 6.11 11.23 -41.42
CA SER A 193 6.36 12.23 -42.47
C SER A 193 7.79 12.77 -42.36
N ALA A 194 8.50 12.85 -43.49
CA ALA A 194 9.85 13.40 -43.52
C ALA A 194 9.91 14.87 -43.09
N GLU A 195 8.87 15.64 -43.39
CA GLU A 195 8.76 17.06 -42.99
C GLU A 195 8.63 17.19 -41.46
N ASN A 196 7.73 16.42 -40.85
CA ASN A 196 7.52 16.46 -39.40
C ASN A 196 8.73 15.91 -38.65
N LEU A 197 9.38 14.87 -39.19
CA LEU A 197 10.60 14.31 -38.59
C LEU A 197 11.76 15.32 -38.59
N ALA A 198 11.85 16.19 -39.60
CA ALA A 198 12.87 17.24 -39.64
C ALA A 198 12.62 18.35 -38.60
N GLN A 199 11.36 18.65 -38.30
CA GLN A 199 10.97 19.70 -37.35
C GLN A 199 10.94 19.21 -35.89
N ASP A 200 10.43 17.99 -35.67
CA ASP A 200 10.28 17.37 -34.36
C ASP A 200 10.71 15.89 -34.42
N PRO A 201 12.04 15.62 -34.46
CA PRO A 201 12.56 14.25 -34.50
C PRO A 201 12.19 13.45 -33.26
N GLY A 202 11.99 14.15 -32.15
CA GLY A 202 11.59 13.56 -30.88
C GLY A 202 10.11 13.21 -30.83
N ASN A 203 9.28 13.62 -31.80
CA ASN A 203 7.82 13.47 -31.78
C ASN A 203 7.21 13.98 -30.46
N ARG A 204 7.72 15.11 -29.95
CA ARG A 204 7.23 15.78 -28.74
C ARG A 204 5.81 16.33 -28.94
N TRP A 205 5.45 16.68 -30.17
CA TRP A 205 4.11 17.18 -30.54
C TRP A 205 3.12 16.08 -30.93
N LEU A 206 3.50 14.82 -30.79
CA LEU A 206 2.61 13.66 -30.91
C LEU A 206 1.93 13.57 -32.28
N TRP A 207 2.68 13.84 -33.36
CA TRP A 207 2.17 13.88 -34.73
C TRP A 207 2.12 12.48 -35.40
N HIS A 208 2.63 11.44 -34.74
CA HIS A 208 2.45 10.03 -35.11
C HIS A 208 2.51 9.13 -33.89
N PHE A 209 1.99 7.89 -33.99
CA PHE A 209 2.12 6.90 -32.94
C PHE A 209 3.53 6.31 -32.90
N ARG A 210 4.17 6.28 -31.72
CA ARG A 210 5.48 5.64 -31.53
C ARG A 210 5.30 4.14 -31.24
N PRO A 211 5.84 3.24 -32.08
CA PRO A 211 5.84 1.81 -31.77
C PRO A 211 6.58 1.55 -30.46
N ARG A 212 5.98 0.74 -29.58
CA ARG A 212 6.57 0.35 -28.30
C ARG A 212 6.84 -1.14 -28.27
N ARG A 213 7.87 -1.52 -27.51
CA ARG A 213 8.14 -2.94 -27.24
C ARG A 213 7.03 -3.50 -26.36
N LEU A 214 6.63 -4.73 -26.64
CA LEU A 214 5.72 -5.47 -25.78
C LEU A 214 6.52 -6.09 -24.63
N GLU A 215 5.96 -6.01 -23.42
CA GLU A 215 6.50 -6.68 -22.24
C GLU A 215 6.41 -8.20 -22.39
N ALA A 216 7.35 -8.93 -21.79
CA ALA A 216 7.40 -10.40 -21.87
C ALA A 216 6.12 -11.06 -21.35
N GLU A 217 5.52 -10.48 -20.31
CA GLU A 217 4.27 -10.89 -19.70
C GLU A 217 3.09 -10.79 -20.68
N ALA A 218 3.04 -9.70 -21.45
CA ALA A 218 1.99 -9.50 -22.45
C ALA A 218 2.13 -10.49 -23.62
N ILE A 219 3.37 -10.75 -24.06
CA ILE A 219 3.65 -11.75 -25.10
C ILE A 219 3.21 -13.15 -24.62
N ARG A 220 3.60 -13.54 -23.41
CA ARG A 220 3.23 -14.83 -22.81
C ARG A 220 1.71 -14.98 -22.68
N ASP A 221 1.04 -13.99 -22.08
CA ASP A 221 -0.41 -14.05 -21.89
C ASP A 221 -1.15 -14.08 -23.24
N ALA A 222 -0.64 -13.39 -24.26
CA ALA A 222 -1.18 -13.47 -25.62
C ALA A 222 -1.05 -14.88 -26.22
N LEU A 223 0.11 -15.53 -26.09
CA LEU A 223 0.32 -16.90 -26.57
C LEU A 223 -0.62 -17.90 -25.88
N LEU A 224 -0.78 -17.80 -24.55
CA LEU A 224 -1.70 -18.63 -23.79
C LEU A 224 -3.17 -18.37 -24.16
N SER A 225 -3.52 -17.11 -24.41
CA SER A 225 -4.87 -16.71 -24.84
C SER A 225 -5.21 -17.29 -26.21
N VAL A 226 -4.30 -17.16 -27.19
CA VAL A 226 -4.45 -17.73 -28.53
C VAL A 226 -4.50 -19.25 -28.48
N GLY A 227 -3.73 -19.88 -27.59
CA GLY A 227 -3.75 -21.32 -27.35
C GLY A 227 -4.99 -21.82 -26.57
N GLY A 228 -5.87 -20.93 -26.11
CA GLY A 228 -7.07 -21.27 -25.35
C GLY A 228 -6.79 -21.84 -23.95
N SER A 229 -5.55 -21.75 -23.46
CA SER A 229 -5.15 -22.31 -22.18
C SER A 229 -5.06 -21.26 -21.07
N LEU A 230 -5.17 -19.96 -21.39
CA LEU A 230 -5.05 -18.88 -20.40
C LEU A 230 -6.11 -18.98 -19.30
N ASP A 231 -5.65 -19.13 -18.06
CA ASP A 231 -6.51 -19.07 -16.88
C ASP A 231 -6.75 -17.61 -16.45
N LEU A 232 -8.01 -17.16 -16.58
CA LEU A 232 -8.48 -15.81 -16.25
C LEU A 232 -8.94 -15.66 -14.78
N THR A 233 -8.79 -16.69 -13.94
CA THR A 233 -9.23 -16.67 -12.54
C THR A 233 -8.57 -15.53 -11.77
N MET A 234 -9.41 -14.62 -11.30
CA MET A 234 -8.99 -13.45 -10.53
C MET A 234 -8.73 -13.82 -9.07
N TYR A 235 -7.79 -13.11 -8.45
CA TYR A 235 -7.44 -13.18 -7.02
C TYR A 235 -6.83 -14.50 -6.56
N GLY A 236 -6.33 -14.55 -5.32
CA GLY A 236 -5.65 -15.70 -4.76
C GLY A 236 -4.13 -15.58 -4.78
N PRO A 237 -3.41 -16.61 -4.29
CA PRO A 237 -1.97 -16.55 -4.11
C PRO A 237 -1.23 -16.54 -5.45
N SER A 238 -0.04 -15.93 -5.44
CA SER A 238 0.89 -16.01 -6.56
C SER A 238 1.36 -17.45 -6.79
N VAL A 239 1.56 -17.81 -8.05
CA VAL A 239 1.98 -19.16 -8.47
C VAL A 239 3.39 -19.14 -9.05
N LEU A 240 4.03 -20.31 -9.11
CA LEU A 240 5.35 -20.47 -9.75
C LEU A 240 5.24 -20.45 -11.27
N ASP A 241 6.41 -20.34 -11.91
CA ASP A 241 6.56 -20.39 -13.37
C ASP A 241 6.08 -21.75 -13.92
N ALA A 242 5.56 -21.78 -15.15
CA ALA A 242 4.95 -22.93 -15.85
C ALA A 242 3.46 -23.26 -15.56
N THR A 243 2.69 -22.31 -15.03
CA THR A 243 1.21 -22.43 -14.99
C THR A 243 0.56 -21.72 -16.19
N PRO A 244 -0.68 -22.06 -16.58
CA PRO A 244 -1.45 -21.31 -17.58
C PRO A 244 -1.99 -19.96 -17.07
N ARG A 245 -1.65 -19.58 -15.83
CA ARG A 245 -2.22 -18.41 -15.18
C ARG A 245 -1.66 -17.12 -15.78
N ARG A 246 -2.49 -16.06 -15.79
CA ARG A 246 -2.08 -14.70 -16.20
C ARG A 246 -0.80 -14.28 -15.50
N SER A 247 0.09 -13.63 -16.26
CA SER A 247 1.44 -13.27 -15.82
C SER A 247 1.45 -12.39 -14.55
N VAL A 248 0.40 -11.58 -14.33
CA VAL A 248 0.25 -10.75 -13.12
C VAL A 248 0.21 -11.55 -11.80
N TYR A 249 -0.12 -12.84 -11.86
CA TYR A 249 -0.16 -13.73 -10.70
C TYR A 249 1.10 -14.60 -10.56
N LEU A 250 2.09 -14.46 -11.46
CA LEU A 250 3.35 -15.17 -11.33
C LEU A 250 4.21 -14.54 -10.23
N ARG A 251 4.90 -15.40 -9.48
CA ARG A 251 5.86 -14.95 -8.47
C ARG A 251 7.20 -14.63 -9.14
N VAL A 252 7.45 -13.34 -9.37
CA VAL A 252 8.77 -12.88 -9.80
C VAL A 252 9.71 -12.87 -8.60
N LYS A 253 10.72 -13.76 -8.60
CA LYS A 253 11.87 -13.62 -7.71
C LYS A 253 12.86 -12.68 -8.38
N ARG A 254 13.01 -11.47 -7.84
CA ARG A 254 14.07 -10.53 -8.22
C ARG A 254 15.18 -10.58 -7.19
#